data_AF-A0A4W2D4F0-F1
#
_entry.id   AF-A0A4W2D4F0-F1
#
_cell.length_a   1.000
_cell.length_b   1.000
_cell.length_c   1.000
_cell.angle_alpha   90.00
_cell.angle_beta   90.00
_cell.angle_gamma   90.00
#
_symmetry.space_group_name_H-M   'P 1'
#
loop_
_entity.id
_entity.type
_entity.pdbx_description
1 polymer ?
#
loop_
_entity_poly.entity_id
_entity_poly.type
_entity_poly.pdbx_seq_one_letter_code
_entity_poly.pdbx_strand_id
1 'polypeptide(L)'
;GIKYCWVFTSWGQSRTLLRTPTFQAGHSGLRKGRRALFSSPPSYVRLSSLLTMSSHKTFRIKRFLAKKQKQNRPIPQWIRMKTGNKIRYNSKRGHWRRTKLGL
;
A
#
# COMPACT_ATOMS: atom_id res chain seq x y z
N GLY A 1 53.70 3.98 16.95
CA GLY A 1 52.54 4.18 17.84
C GLY A 1 51.74 5.37 17.37
N ILE A 2 50.47 5.17 17.02
CA ILE A 2 49.51 6.24 16.75
C ILE A 2 48.20 5.81 17.41
N LYS A 3 47.82 6.54 18.46
CA LYS A 3 46.65 6.29 19.31
C LYS A 3 45.43 6.88 18.59
N TYR A 4 44.48 6.05 18.17
CA TYR A 4 43.17 6.55 17.75
C TYR A 4 42.32 6.80 19.01
N CYS A 5 42.07 8.08 19.25
CA CYS A 5 41.23 8.58 20.32
C CYS A 5 39.76 8.31 19.95
N TRP A 6 39.09 7.49 20.76
CA TRP A 6 37.65 7.28 20.68
C TRP A 6 36.94 8.56 21.15
N VAL A 7 36.35 9.31 20.23
CA VAL A 7 35.44 10.40 20.60
C VAL A 7 34.06 9.80 20.81
N PHE A 8 33.79 9.42 22.06
CA PHE A 8 32.47 9.12 22.60
C PHE A 8 31.72 10.46 22.76
N THR A 9 30.87 10.84 21.81
CA THR A 9 29.97 11.99 22.00
C THR A 9 28.83 11.58 22.92
N SER A 10 29.04 11.86 24.21
CA SER A 10 28.03 11.91 25.26
C SER A 10 26.95 12.94 24.90
N TRP A 11 25.81 12.47 24.39
CA TRP A 11 24.58 13.27 24.40
C TRP A 11 23.88 13.08 25.74
N GLY A 12 24.15 13.99 26.67
CA GLY A 12 23.43 14.14 27.91
C GLY A 12 22.56 15.40 27.88
N GLN A 13 21.48 15.36 28.68
CA GLN A 13 20.64 16.48 29.13
C GLN A 13 19.61 17.01 28.10
N SER A 14 18.34 17.28 28.42
CA SER A 14 17.64 17.39 29.69
C SER A 14 16.12 17.30 29.48
N ARG A 15 15.45 16.72 30.47
CA ARG A 15 13.99 16.58 30.57
C ARG A 15 13.40 17.93 31.01
N THR A 16 12.78 18.68 30.10
CA THR A 16 11.99 19.87 30.42
C THR A 16 10.52 19.48 30.61
N LEU A 17 10.06 19.52 31.87
CA LEU A 17 8.63 19.49 32.21
C LEU A 17 8.08 20.90 32.04
N LEU A 18 7.31 21.14 30.99
CA LEU A 18 6.44 22.32 30.92
C LEU A 18 4.99 21.85 30.95
N ARG A 19 4.36 22.10 32.09
CA ARG A 19 2.92 21.98 32.33
C ARG A 19 2.18 22.99 31.46
N THR A 20 1.21 22.55 30.68
CA THR A 20 0.23 23.43 30.05
C THR A 20 -1.03 23.53 30.92
N PRO A 21 -1.68 24.71 30.98
CA PRO A 21 -2.87 24.92 31.80
C PRO A 21 -4.10 24.27 31.16
N THR A 22 -4.89 23.59 31.99
CA THR A 22 -6.22 23.08 31.67
C THR A 22 -7.22 24.23 31.51
N PHE A 23 -7.69 24.48 30.29
CA PHE A 23 -8.80 25.39 30.02
C PHE A 23 -10.13 24.64 30.18
N GLN A 24 -10.86 24.91 31.26
CA GLN A 24 -12.26 24.50 31.40
C GLN A 24 -13.13 25.42 30.55
N ALA A 25 -13.79 24.86 29.54
CA ALA A 25 -14.85 25.55 28.81
C ALA A 25 -16.17 24.81 29.01
N GLY A 26 -16.97 25.29 29.95
CA GLY A 26 -18.39 24.99 30.04
C GLY A 26 -19.18 26.15 29.46
N HIS A 27 -19.82 25.97 28.30
CA HIS A 27 -20.86 26.87 27.82
C HIS A 27 -22.02 26.06 27.20
N SER A 28 -23.11 26.04 27.96
CA SER A 28 -24.52 26.16 27.54
C SER A 28 -24.87 25.75 26.11
N GLY A 29 -25.71 24.72 25.99
CA GLY A 29 -26.29 24.31 24.72
C GLY A 29 -27.26 25.33 24.13
N LEU A 30 -27.44 25.25 22.81
CA LEU A 30 -28.76 25.30 22.16
C LEU A 30 -28.62 24.96 20.66
N ARG A 31 -29.69 24.34 20.14
CA ARG A 31 -30.06 24.12 18.73
C ARG A 31 -29.40 22.93 18.03
N LYS A 32 -30.07 21.77 18.19
CA LYS A 32 -30.10 20.68 17.20
C LYS A 32 -30.58 21.23 15.85
N GLY A 33 -29.65 21.72 15.03
CA GLY A 33 -29.87 21.83 13.59
C GLY A 33 -29.73 20.44 12.99
N ARG A 34 -30.84 19.85 12.52
CA ARG A 34 -30.80 18.65 11.68
C ARG A 34 -30.01 19.00 10.42
N ARG A 35 -28.70 18.72 10.42
CA ARG A 35 -27.94 18.64 9.17
C ARG A 35 -28.61 17.52 8.39
N ALA A 36 -29.30 17.89 7.31
CA ALA A 36 -29.84 16.95 6.36
C ALA A 36 -28.72 15.97 6.03
N LEU A 37 -28.93 14.71 6.38
CA LEU A 37 -28.11 13.62 5.94
C LEU A 37 -28.20 13.67 4.42
N PHE A 38 -27.19 14.24 3.76
CA PHE A 38 -26.89 13.85 2.39
C PHE A 38 -26.68 12.34 2.48
N SER A 39 -27.75 11.60 2.20
CA SER A 39 -27.78 10.16 2.15
C SER A 39 -26.74 9.77 1.11
N SER A 40 -25.53 9.46 1.57
CA SER A 40 -24.48 8.95 0.69
C SER A 40 -25.08 7.71 0.02
N PRO A 41 -25.19 7.68 -1.31
CA PRO A 41 -25.82 6.55 -1.97
C PRO A 41 -25.04 5.28 -1.60
N PRO A 42 -25.74 4.14 -1.41
CA PRO A 42 -25.09 2.89 -1.05
C PRO A 42 -23.98 2.58 -2.05
N SER A 43 -22.82 2.14 -1.54
CA SER A 43 -21.56 1.93 -2.29
C SER A 43 -21.70 1.10 -3.58
N TYR A 44 -22.74 0.26 -3.66
CA TYR A 44 -23.11 -0.50 -4.84
C TYR A 44 -23.39 0.36 -6.09
N VAL A 45 -23.98 1.55 -5.96
CA VAL A 45 -24.33 2.41 -7.10
C VAL A 45 -23.06 2.90 -7.83
N ARG A 46 -21.92 2.98 -7.14
CA ARG A 46 -20.62 3.39 -7.71
C ARG A 46 -19.92 2.26 -8.48
N LEU A 47 -20.23 1.00 -8.18
CA LEU A 47 -19.61 -0.16 -8.83
C LEU A 47 -20.19 -0.44 -10.21
N SER A 48 -21.43 -0.01 -10.47
CA SER A 48 -22.16 -0.23 -11.73
C SER A 48 -21.51 0.48 -12.92
N SER A 49 -21.01 1.71 -12.74
CA SER A 49 -20.42 2.52 -13.82
C SER A 49 -19.05 2.03 -14.30
N LEU A 50 -18.32 1.26 -13.48
CA LEU A 50 -16.99 0.75 -13.86
C LEU A 50 -17.06 -0.56 -14.66
N LEU A 51 -18.18 -1.28 -14.62
CA LEU A 51 -18.38 -2.51 -15.38
C LEU A 51 -18.65 -2.23 -16.87
N THR A 52 -19.20 -1.05 -17.19
CA THR A 52 -19.60 -0.66 -18.55
C THR A 52 -18.42 -0.41 -19.49
N MET A 53 -17.25 -0.05 -18.95
CA MET A 53 -16.05 0.28 -19.73
C MET A 53 -15.11 -0.91 -19.98
N SER A 54 -15.40 -2.07 -19.40
CA SER A 54 -14.58 -3.28 -19.61
C SER A 54 -15.05 -4.03 -20.87
N SER A 55 -14.11 -4.52 -21.67
CA SER A 55 -14.50 -5.25 -22.89
C SER A 55 -15.14 -6.61 -22.57
N HIS A 56 -16.15 -6.98 -23.37
CA HIS A 56 -16.84 -8.26 -23.30
C HIS A 56 -15.91 -9.40 -23.75
N LYS A 57 -15.18 -10.00 -22.80
CA LYS A 57 -14.26 -11.13 -23.04
C LYS A 57 -14.91 -12.48 -22.67
N THR A 58 -14.60 -13.52 -23.44
CA THR A 58 -15.04 -14.90 -23.14
C THR A 58 -14.38 -15.44 -21.86
N PHE A 59 -15.01 -16.44 -21.22
CA PHE A 59 -14.49 -17.05 -19.99
C PHE A 59 -13.10 -17.67 -20.16
N ARG A 60 -12.83 -18.31 -21.31
CA ARG A 60 -11.52 -18.89 -21.64
C ARG A 60 -10.42 -17.82 -21.67
N ILE A 61 -10.68 -16.68 -22.30
CA ILE A 61 -9.74 -15.54 -22.36
C ILE A 61 -9.53 -14.96 -20.97
N LYS A 62 -10.61 -14.75 -20.19
CA LYS A 62 -10.50 -14.25 -18.81
C LYS A 62 -9.62 -15.16 -17.95
N ARG A 63 -9.79 -16.48 -18.04
CA ARG A 63 -8.96 -17.46 -17.32
C ARG A 63 -7.49 -17.41 -17.77
N PHE A 64 -7.23 -17.28 -19.06
CA PHE A 64 -5.87 -17.13 -19.58
C PHE A 64 -5.19 -15.85 -19.07
N LEU A 65 -5.88 -14.71 -19.15
CA LEU A 65 -5.36 -13.43 -18.67
C LEU A 65 -5.06 -13.48 -17.17
N ALA A 66 -5.96 -14.04 -16.37
CA ALA A 66 -5.75 -14.23 -14.94
C ALA A 66 -4.53 -15.12 -14.65
N LYS A 67 -4.32 -16.19 -15.42
CA LYS A 67 -3.13 -17.05 -15.29
C LYS A 67 -1.85 -16.30 -15.62
N LYS A 68 -1.83 -15.53 -16.71
CA LYS A 68 -0.67 -14.71 -17.11
C LYS A 68 -0.34 -13.65 -16.06
N GLN A 69 -1.35 -13.00 -15.49
CA GLN A 69 -1.17 -12.05 -14.39
C GLN A 69 -0.54 -12.73 -13.16
N LYS A 70 -1.06 -13.90 -12.76
CA LYS A 70 -0.51 -14.67 -11.62
C LYS A 70 0.93 -15.14 -11.84
N GLN A 71 1.30 -15.48 -13.07
CA GLN A 71 2.67 -15.90 -13.42
C GLN A 71 3.67 -14.74 -13.41
N ASN A 72 3.21 -13.51 -13.65
CA ASN A 72 4.06 -12.32 -13.77
C ASN A 72 4.49 -11.73 -12.40
N ARG A 73 5.03 -12.59 -11.53
CA ARG A 73 5.45 -12.26 -10.17
C ARG A 73 6.97 -12.40 -9.99
N PRO A 74 7.60 -11.62 -9.09
CA PRO A 74 9.00 -11.79 -8.72
C PRO A 74 9.24 -13.11 -7.97
N ILE A 75 10.49 -13.56 -7.94
CA ILE A 75 10.88 -14.79 -7.24
C ILE A 75 10.84 -14.55 -5.72
N PRO A 76 10.24 -15.47 -4.93
CA PRO A 76 10.26 -15.40 -3.47
C PRO A 76 11.67 -15.44 -2.87
N GLN A 77 11.88 -14.72 -1.77
CA GLN A 77 13.20 -14.58 -1.15
C GLN A 77 13.79 -15.90 -0.67
N TRP A 78 12.99 -16.77 -0.05
CA TRP A 78 13.46 -18.06 0.45
C TRP A 78 14.02 -18.97 -0.65
N ILE A 79 13.55 -18.84 -1.90
CA ILE A 79 14.10 -19.58 -3.04
C ILE A 79 15.51 -19.09 -3.39
N ARG A 80 15.79 -17.80 -3.21
CA ARG A 80 17.12 -17.23 -3.42
C ARG A 80 18.11 -17.68 -2.35
N MET A 81 17.62 -17.99 -1.15
CA MET A 81 18.43 -18.46 -0.02
C MET A 81 18.71 -19.97 -0.06
N LYS A 82 18.06 -20.74 -0.96
CA LYS A 82 18.35 -22.17 -1.11
C LYS A 82 19.75 -22.40 -1.68
N THR A 83 20.57 -23.16 -0.96
CA THR A 83 21.92 -23.56 -1.38
C THR A 83 21.90 -24.31 -2.72
N GLY A 84 22.88 -24.07 -3.57
CA GLY A 84 22.98 -24.70 -4.89
C GLY A 84 22.02 -24.15 -5.97
N ASN A 85 21.22 -23.12 -5.67
CA ASN A 85 20.30 -22.54 -6.64
C ASN A 85 20.95 -21.43 -7.49
N LYS A 86 20.94 -21.60 -8.83
CA LYS A 86 21.46 -20.62 -9.79
C LYS A 86 20.44 -19.55 -10.18
N ILE A 87 19.16 -19.72 -9.86
CA ILE A 87 18.07 -18.84 -10.32
C ILE A 87 18.05 -17.55 -9.48
N ARG A 88 18.29 -16.39 -10.13
CA ARG A 88 18.29 -15.06 -9.47
C ARG A 88 17.05 -14.21 -9.77
N TYR A 89 16.52 -14.29 -10.97
CA TYR A 89 15.34 -13.56 -11.43
C TYR A 89 14.45 -14.44 -12.32
N ASN A 90 13.19 -14.06 -12.51
CA ASN A 90 12.26 -14.79 -13.36
C ASN A 90 12.44 -14.35 -14.82
N SER A 91 13.13 -15.16 -15.62
CA SER A 91 13.37 -14.89 -17.05
C SER A 91 12.09 -14.82 -17.88
N LYS A 92 11.02 -15.50 -17.44
CA LYS A 92 9.71 -15.53 -18.13
C LYS A 92 8.81 -14.37 -17.73
N ARG A 93 9.30 -13.42 -16.93
CA ARG A 93 8.54 -12.23 -16.52
C ARG A 93 8.35 -11.30 -17.72
N GLY A 94 7.10 -10.91 -18.00
CA GLY A 94 6.76 -10.06 -19.14
C GLY A 94 6.32 -8.65 -18.70
N HIS A 95 6.58 -7.64 -19.54
CA HIS A 95 6.03 -6.29 -19.34
C HIS A 95 5.04 -5.97 -20.46
N TRP A 96 3.85 -5.51 -20.10
CA TRP A 96 2.72 -5.31 -21.02
C TRP A 96 3.00 -4.33 -22.17
N ARG A 97 3.92 -3.37 -21.97
CA ARG A 97 4.34 -2.46 -23.07
C ARG A 97 5.26 -3.14 -24.06
N ARG A 98 6.16 -4.02 -23.60
CA ARG A 98 7.24 -4.62 -24.43
C ARG A 98 6.79 -5.88 -25.15
N THR A 99 6.15 -6.82 -24.45
CA THR A 99 5.77 -8.13 -25.01
C THR A 99 4.26 -8.33 -24.96
N LYS A 100 3.66 -8.69 -26.10
CA LYS A 100 2.22 -8.93 -26.23
C LYS A 100 1.90 -10.40 -26.02
N LEU A 101 0.68 -10.68 -25.53
CA LEU A 101 0.26 -12.03 -25.13
C LEU A 101 -0.23 -12.91 -26.30
N GLY A 102 -0.40 -12.34 -27.50
CA GLY A 102 -0.83 -13.06 -28.71
C GLY A 102 -2.14 -13.82 -28.49
N LEU A 103 -3.21 -13.09 -28.18
CA LEU A 103 -4.55 -13.61 -27.90
C LEU A 103 -5.53 -13.23 -28.99
#